data_AF-A0A920G562-F1
#
_entry.id   AF-A0A920G562-F1
#
_cell.length_a   1.000
_cell.length_b   1.000
_cell.length_c   1.000
_cell.angle_alpha   90.00
_cell.angle_beta   90.00
_cell.angle_gamma   90.00
#
_symmetry.space_group_name_H-M   'P 1'
#
loop_
_entity.id
_entity.type
_entity.pdbx_description
1 polymer ?
#
loop_
_entity_poly.entity_id
_entity_poly.type
_entity_poly.pdbx_seq_one_letter_code
_entity_poly.pdbx_strand_id
1 'polypeptide(L)' 'MLINEKHLSLMDPEARKYLMGEMDKFLAGEDFDQAQGYVPPAE' A
#
# COMPACT_ATOMS: atom_id res chain seq x y z
N MET A 1 -3.81 1.71 6.81
CA MET A 1 -3.32 2.33 5.55
C MET A 1 -1.80 2.31 5.58
N LEU A 2 -1.10 1.73 4.58
CA LEU A 2 0.35 1.43 4.67
C LEU A 2 1.20 2.68 4.92
N ILE A 3 0.74 3.81 4.39
CA ILE A 3 1.37 5.13 4.50
C ILE A 3 1.49 5.57 5.96
N ASN A 4 0.44 5.43 6.76
CA ASN A 4 0.44 5.85 8.16
C ASN A 4 1.16 4.85 9.08
N GLU A 5 1.04 3.54 8.79
CA GLU A 5 1.63 2.48 9.62
C GLU A 5 3.15 2.39 9.41
N LYS A 6 3.63 2.43 8.17
CA LYS A 6 5.07 2.40 7.84
C LYS A 6 5.71 3.79 7.77
N HIS A 7 4.97 4.85 8.15
CA HIS A 7 5.41 6.25 8.05
C HIS A 7 5.98 6.60 6.67
N LEU A 8 5.37 6.04 5.62
CA LEU A 8 5.85 6.23 4.26
C LEU A 8 5.43 7.62 3.79
N SER A 9 6.39 8.39 3.30
CA SER A 9 6.10 9.69 2.69
C SER A 9 5.84 9.51 1.20
N LEU A 10 4.73 10.05 0.69
CA LEU A 10 4.46 10.10 -0.76
C LEU A 10 5.49 10.96 -1.54
N MET A 11 6.29 11.75 -0.82
CA MET A 11 7.41 12.48 -1.43
C MET A 11 8.64 11.60 -1.65
N ASP A 12 8.76 10.48 -0.94
CA ASP A 12 9.89 9.56 -1.07
C ASP A 12 9.69 8.64 -2.30
N PRO A 13 10.65 8.60 -3.25
CA PRO A 13 10.61 7.69 -4.38
C PRO A 13 10.57 6.20 -3.98
N GLU A 14 11.24 5.81 -2.89
CA GLU A 14 11.26 4.41 -2.43
C GLU A 14 9.90 4.00 -1.89
N ALA A 15 9.26 4.86 -1.10
CA ALA A 15 7.90 4.67 -0.62
C ALA A 15 6.90 4.51 -1.77
N ARG A 16 7.01 5.35 -2.82
CA ARG A 16 6.18 5.21 -4.02
C ARG A 16 6.41 3.88 -4.72
N LYS A 17 7.67 3.47 -4.91
CA LYS A 17 8.01 2.20 -5.56
C LYS A 17 7.45 1.01 -4.78
N TYR A 18 7.52 1.06 -3.46
CA TYR A 18 6.94 0.05 -2.58
C TYR A 18 5.41 -0.02 -2.75
N LEU A 19 4.71 1.12 -2.64
CA LEU A 19 3.25 1.18 -2.80
C LEU A 19 2.80 0.72 -4.19
N MET A 20 3.54 1.05 -5.25
CA MET A 20 3.25 0.60 -6.61
C MET A 20 3.43 -0.92 -6.75
N GLY A 21 4.50 -1.49 -6.19
CA GLY A 21 4.70 -2.94 -6.20
C GLY A 21 3.62 -3.71 -5.45
N GLU A 22 3.16 -3.19 -4.31
CA GLU A 22 2.06 -3.80 -3.55
C GLU A 22 0.71 -3.66 -4.28
N MET A 23 0.50 -2.55 -5.00
CA MET A 23 -0.68 -2.38 -5.86
C MET A 23 -0.67 -3.37 -7.03
N ASP A 24 0.47 -3.59 -7.69
CA ASP A 24 0.58 -4.56 -8.78
C ASP A 24 0.28 -5.98 -8.30
N LYS A 25 0.77 -6.38 -7.12
CA LYS A 25 0.45 -7.67 -6.50
C LYS A 25 -1.04 -7.80 -6.15
N PHE A 26 -1.64 -6.74 -5.60
CA PHE A 26 -3.08 -6.71 -5.33
C PHE A 26 -3.90 -6.93 -6.61
N LEU A 27 -3.52 -6.25 -7.70
CA LEU A 27 -4.18 -6.38 -8.99
C LEU A 27 -3.92 -7.75 -9.65
N ALA A 28 -2.76 -8.35 -9.39
CA ALA A 28 -2.43 -9.70 -9.84
C ALA A 28 -3.13 -10.80 -9.02
N GLY A 29 -3.71 -10.47 -7.87
CA GLY A 29 -4.30 -11.44 -6.95
C GLY A 29 -3.26 -12.28 -6.21
N GLU A 30 -2.02 -11.81 -6.13
CA GLU A 30 -0.95 -12.43 -5.37
C GLU A 30 -0.97 -11.96 -3.90
N ASP A 31 -0.22 -12.63 -3.02
CA ASP A 31 -0.08 -12.20 -1.63
C ASP A 31 0.63 -10.85 -1.57
N PHE A 32 -0.06 -9.85 -1.04
CA PHE A 32 0.43 -8.49 -0.85
C PHE A 32 0.19 -8.04 0.58
N ASP A 33 1.04 -7.13 1.03
CA ASP A 33 1.08 -6.62 2.38
C ASP A 33 -0.08 -5.62 2.54
N GLN A 34 -1.24 -6.12 2.98
CA GLN A 34 -2.37 -5.27 3.33
C GLN A 34 -2.07 -4.49 4.60
N ALA A 35 -2.35 -3.18 4.59
CA ALA A 35 -2.31 -2.42 5.81
C ALA A 35 -3.40 -2.90 6.77
N GLN A 36 -2.99 -3.39 7.92
CA GLN A 36 -3.86 -4.05 8.90
C GLN A 36 -4.95 -3.12 9.44
N GLY A 37 -4.77 -1.79 9.35
CA GLY A 37 -5.75 -0.80 9.78
C GLY A 37 -6.50 -0.06 8.66
N TYR A 38 -6.39 -0.45 7.39
CA TYR A 38 -7.15 0.21 6.30
C TYR A 38 -8.53 -0.44 6.14
N VAL A 39 -9.59 0.28 6.52
CA VAL A 39 -10.95 -0.06 6.11
C VAL A 39 -11.20 0.65 4.78
N PRO A 40 -11.39 -0.09 3.66
CA PRO A 40 -11.77 0.54 2.40
C PRO A 40 -13.09 1.29 2.62
N PRO A 41 -13.24 2.52 2.09
CA PRO A 41 -14.53 3.19 2.12
C PRO A 41 -15.54 2.30 1.40
N ALA A 42 -16.62 1.94 2.09
CA ALA A 42 -17.77 1.32 1.46
C ALA A 42 -18.36 2.34 0.47
N GLU A 43 -18.60 1.91 -0.77
CA GLU A 43 -19.19 2.72 -1.84
C GLU A 43 -20.43 3.51 -1.39
#